data_AF-A0A1Y4IDS2-F1
#
_entry.id   AF-A0A1Y4IDS2-F1
#
_cell.length_a   1.000
_cell.length_b   1.000
_cell.length_c   1.000
_cell.angle_alpha   90.00
_cell.angle_beta   90.00
_cell.angle_gamma   90.00
#
_symmetry.space_group_name_H-M   'P 1'
#
loop_
_entity.id
_entity.type
_entity.pdbx_description
1 polymer ?
#
loop_
_entity_poly.entity_id
_entity_poly.type
_entity_poly.pdbx_seq_one_letter_code
_entity_poly.pdbx_strand_id
1 'polypeptide(L)'
;MKTIYRLLLFVLVVGLFACQTEEDVSMKSIGYLSLEIAANNSTVTKAGDEEPVYNPKQLAVQILDKDGGVIKKTDDYTEWENERFSLPVGKYTVKASSNGFDGKAAAWDKPYYVGSKEVEVIAGQEKTAEVVCTLANVLVTVEFDEKFKQSFKSATIVVADSADMEGTRLTFELGKNEQAKAYFPVPEKSLIVSTSVTNQKDLPNSQKDTVREVKARNNVRLIYKVADSPNGSTNIDITLDGTIKTYTFTIGVPMTAKTTLSASASAWSTFAYLKGQVLSKAGNLDKSKLVMEYKQANAETWTSVPQLEEVEKDSYSAKITGLTPVTQYQYRFVCKDTEEIVSEIEFTTEEQVALYNGNFDEWWRKENKDNSPWYAIASGDATSFDTQKGMLFSFWDSGNGGTVMLSKNPTEPEETEIHTSGGKAAKLASQYVGFSFAGKFAAGNIYTGHFCSANMSSYQARINFGQPFTSRPTQLKGWFKYNRGTTIDYPTGDGEYKTILTNAGGDLCSVYIALVDNEGFEYDGKKFAYVVNGDLEGDDPANFKYKNAIDFSENNKNVIAYGTITGEEEKGTGQWQEFTIDLKYRDLTRSPKYIIIVASASKYGDYFTGSKSSVMYVDDFSLIYGSEPIMGK
;
A
#
# COMPACT_ATOMS: atom_id res chain seq x y z
N MET A 1 -54.23 45.90 79.27
CA MET A 1 -55.02 47.13 78.98
C MET A 1 -54.16 48.02 78.10
N LYS A 2 -54.60 48.75 77.07
CA LYS A 2 -55.79 48.76 76.19
C LYS A 2 -55.60 49.99 75.27
N THR A 3 -55.57 49.83 73.93
CA THR A 3 -56.11 50.76 72.87
C THR A 3 -55.79 52.28 72.80
N ILE A 4 -55.80 53.02 71.65
CA ILE A 4 -55.63 52.76 70.19
C ILE A 4 -55.66 54.09 69.34
N TYR A 5 -55.00 54.13 68.16
CA TYR A 5 -55.24 54.94 66.91
C TYR A 5 -55.11 56.49 66.71
N ARG A 6 -54.51 56.85 65.52
CA ARG A 6 -54.88 57.87 64.47
C ARG A 6 -54.59 59.39 64.73
N LEU A 7 -54.50 60.34 63.75
CA LEU A 7 -54.73 60.39 62.27
C LEU A 7 -53.84 61.47 61.51
N LEU A 8 -53.96 61.53 60.16
CA LEU A 8 -53.56 62.47 59.05
C LEU A 8 -53.28 63.99 59.34
N LEU A 9 -52.55 64.80 58.53
CA LEU A 9 -52.57 65.18 57.06
C LEU A 9 -53.70 66.20 56.70
N PHE A 10 -53.70 67.14 55.70
CA PHE A 10 -53.04 67.29 54.36
C PHE A 10 -53.22 68.75 53.78
N VAL A 11 -53.04 69.00 52.44
CA VAL A 11 -53.59 70.14 51.59
C VAL A 11 -52.91 71.54 51.65
N LEU A 12 -52.80 72.43 50.62
CA LEU A 12 -52.85 72.42 49.10
C LEU A 12 -52.55 73.87 48.53
N VAL A 13 -52.03 74.06 47.28
CA VAL A 13 -51.81 75.40 46.63
C VAL A 13 -52.05 75.47 45.09
N VAL A 14 -52.91 76.42 44.66
CA VAL A 14 -53.02 77.28 43.42
C VAL A 14 -52.50 76.86 42.01
N GLY A 15 -53.34 77.06 40.97
CA GLY A 15 -52.94 77.48 39.59
C GLY A 15 -53.81 76.98 38.41
N LEU A 16 -54.36 77.85 37.53
CA LEU A 16 -55.17 77.47 36.34
C LEU A 16 -55.10 78.46 35.14
N PHE A 17 -55.34 77.95 33.92
CA PHE A 17 -55.41 78.65 32.61
C PHE A 17 -56.51 78.04 31.70
N ALA A 18 -56.95 78.76 30.65
CA ALA A 18 -57.83 78.30 29.56
C ALA A 18 -57.57 79.15 28.28
N CYS A 19 -57.91 78.76 27.04
CA CYS A 19 -58.70 77.62 26.56
C CYS A 19 -58.16 77.03 25.21
N GLN A 20 -58.89 76.06 24.66
CA GLN A 20 -58.58 75.14 23.53
C GLN A 20 -58.52 75.83 22.13
N THR A 21 -58.17 75.19 20.99
CA THR A 21 -58.16 73.75 20.62
C THR A 21 -57.22 73.46 19.43
N GLU A 22 -56.58 72.29 19.38
CA GLU A 22 -56.69 71.25 18.32
C GLU A 22 -55.70 70.10 18.58
N GLU A 23 -56.07 68.87 18.24
CA GLU A 23 -55.22 67.67 18.35
C GLU A 23 -54.63 67.31 16.98
N ASP A 24 -53.35 66.93 16.93
CA ASP A 24 -52.82 66.13 15.82
C ASP A 24 -52.31 64.77 16.35
N VAL A 25 -52.70 63.71 15.64
CA VAL A 25 -52.71 62.34 16.13
C VAL A 25 -51.56 61.55 15.51
N SER A 26 -50.34 61.78 16.00
CA SER A 26 -49.14 61.03 15.58
C SER A 26 -48.35 60.36 16.72
N MET A 27 -48.89 60.35 17.95
CA MET A 27 -48.42 59.39 18.96
C MET A 27 -48.79 57.95 18.52
N LYS A 28 -47.89 57.32 17.75
CA LYS A 28 -47.75 55.86 17.77
C LYS A 28 -47.64 55.48 19.24
N SER A 29 -48.62 54.75 19.76
CA SER A 29 -48.73 54.45 21.18
C SER A 29 -47.38 53.96 21.73
N ILE A 30 -46.89 54.60 22.78
CA ILE A 30 -45.58 54.32 23.38
C ILE A 30 -45.78 53.47 24.64
N GLY A 31 -44.89 52.52 24.87
CA GLY A 31 -44.74 51.81 26.14
C GLY A 31 -43.29 51.84 26.63
N TYR A 32 -43.04 51.19 27.76
CA TYR A 32 -41.73 51.18 28.40
C TYR A 32 -41.19 49.75 28.57
N LEU A 33 -39.91 49.57 28.27
CA LEU A 33 -39.18 48.33 28.46
C LEU A 33 -38.05 48.57 29.48
N SER A 34 -37.99 47.72 30.49
CA SER A 34 -36.93 47.65 31.51
C SER A 34 -36.28 46.25 31.43
N LEU A 35 -35.02 46.10 31.85
CA LEU A 35 -34.24 44.88 31.60
C LEU A 35 -33.72 44.24 32.90
N GLU A 36 -33.82 42.92 33.00
CA GLU A 36 -33.17 42.13 34.05
C GLU A 36 -32.28 41.07 33.39
N ILE A 37 -30.96 41.22 33.48
CA ILE A 37 -29.97 40.36 32.83
C ILE A 37 -29.23 39.54 33.91
N ALA A 38 -29.24 38.21 33.79
CA ALA A 38 -28.59 37.30 34.73
C ALA A 38 -27.71 36.28 34.01
N ALA A 39 -26.53 35.97 34.56
CA ALA A 39 -25.66 34.89 34.06
C ALA A 39 -25.84 33.61 34.89
N ASN A 40 -26.04 32.48 34.22
CA ASN A 40 -26.10 31.16 34.84
C ASN A 40 -24.87 30.33 34.42
N ASN A 41 -23.90 30.26 35.32
CA ASN A 41 -22.59 29.63 35.10
C ASN A 41 -22.61 28.10 35.22
N SER A 42 -23.74 27.49 35.61
CA SER A 42 -23.79 26.05 35.88
C SER A 42 -23.62 25.20 34.61
N THR A 43 -22.51 24.45 34.56
CA THR A 43 -22.35 23.32 33.63
C THR A 43 -23.18 22.12 34.13
N VAL A 44 -23.47 21.14 33.26
CA VAL A 44 -24.30 19.98 33.65
C VAL A 44 -23.45 18.86 34.27
N THR A 45 -22.71 19.16 35.34
CA THR A 45 -21.91 18.22 36.14
C THR A 45 -22.69 17.70 37.36
N LYS A 46 -22.20 16.64 38.01
CA LYS A 46 -22.61 16.34 39.40
C LYS A 46 -21.85 17.27 40.35
N ALA A 47 -22.46 17.61 41.48
CA ALA A 47 -21.87 18.51 42.47
C ALA A 47 -20.53 17.96 43.01
N GLY A 48 -19.50 18.82 43.07
CA GLY A 48 -18.19 18.51 43.63
C GLY A 48 -17.08 19.48 43.21
N ASP A 49 -17.04 19.84 41.93
CA ASP A 49 -15.95 20.64 41.36
C ASP A 49 -16.17 22.16 41.56
N GLU A 50 -15.11 22.91 41.90
CA GLU A 50 -15.18 24.37 42.09
C GLU A 50 -15.56 25.10 40.80
N GLU A 51 -16.54 26.01 40.88
CA GLU A 51 -16.95 26.84 39.73
C GLU A 51 -15.78 27.72 39.26
N PRO A 52 -15.44 27.72 37.96
CA PRO A 52 -14.38 28.58 37.46
C PRO A 52 -14.76 30.05 37.66
N VAL A 53 -13.85 30.83 38.27
CA VAL A 53 -14.01 32.28 38.50
C VAL A 53 -13.84 33.07 37.20
N TYR A 54 -14.72 32.81 36.24
CA TYR A 54 -14.96 33.70 35.12
C TYR A 54 -15.81 34.87 35.61
N ASN A 55 -15.23 36.07 35.59
CA ASN A 55 -15.89 37.28 36.04
C ASN A 55 -16.70 37.86 34.86
N PRO A 56 -18.04 37.76 34.83
CA PRO A 56 -18.86 37.95 33.63
C PRO A 56 -19.12 39.44 33.32
N LYS A 57 -18.10 40.29 33.50
CA LYS A 57 -18.23 41.74 33.68
C LYS A 57 -18.89 42.48 32.54
N GLN A 58 -18.85 41.95 31.32
CA GLN A 58 -19.48 42.57 30.16
C GLN A 58 -20.25 41.52 29.35
N LEU A 59 -21.57 41.50 29.58
CA LEU A 59 -22.53 41.01 28.60
C LEU A 59 -22.91 42.22 27.73
N ALA A 60 -22.67 42.14 26.43
CA ALA A 60 -23.23 43.08 25.47
C ALA A 60 -24.73 42.78 25.30
N VAL A 61 -25.57 43.81 25.19
CA VAL A 61 -27.03 43.69 25.08
C VAL A 61 -27.54 44.44 23.87
N GLN A 62 -28.51 43.86 23.17
CA GLN A 62 -29.18 44.45 22.02
C GLN A 62 -30.70 44.36 22.20
N ILE A 63 -31.39 45.46 21.90
CA ILE A 63 -32.85 45.50 21.75
C ILE A 63 -33.12 45.54 20.25
N LEU A 64 -33.74 44.46 19.73
CA LEU A 64 -34.10 44.31 18.33
C LEU A 64 -35.59 44.57 18.11
N ASP A 65 -35.96 45.17 16.99
CA ASP A 65 -37.35 45.22 16.51
C ASP A 65 -37.82 43.88 15.92
N LYS A 66 -39.10 43.83 15.51
CA LYS A 66 -39.75 42.65 14.91
C LYS A 66 -39.11 42.12 13.62
N ASP A 67 -38.30 42.93 12.92
CA ASP A 67 -37.63 42.57 11.67
C ASP A 67 -36.13 42.26 11.91
N GLY A 68 -35.68 42.32 13.17
CA GLY A 68 -34.29 42.08 13.57
C GLY A 68 -33.40 43.33 13.55
N GLY A 69 -33.96 44.52 13.31
CA GLY A 69 -33.22 45.78 13.32
C GLY A 69 -32.75 46.16 14.73
N VAL A 70 -31.49 46.56 14.87
CA VAL A 70 -30.93 46.99 16.16
C VAL A 70 -31.42 48.40 16.50
N ILE A 71 -32.29 48.51 17.51
CA ILE A 71 -32.87 49.78 17.98
C ILE A 71 -31.96 50.43 19.04
N LYS A 72 -31.40 49.61 19.92
CA LYS A 72 -30.42 49.99 20.95
C LYS A 72 -29.39 48.88 21.12
N LYS A 73 -28.15 49.25 21.44
CA LYS A 73 -27.14 48.32 21.96
C LYS A 73 -26.26 48.97 23.03
N THR A 74 -25.73 48.17 23.94
CA THR A 74 -24.53 48.46 24.73
C THR A 74 -23.60 47.25 24.65
N ASP A 75 -22.31 47.48 24.86
CA ASP A 75 -21.31 46.43 24.97
C ASP A 75 -21.12 46.00 26.46
N ASP A 76 -21.78 46.67 27.42
CA ASP A 76 -21.80 46.39 28.86
C ASP A 76 -23.21 46.62 29.48
N TYR A 77 -23.91 45.54 29.84
CA TYR A 77 -25.28 45.60 30.38
C TYR A 77 -25.44 46.44 31.66
N THR A 78 -24.36 46.69 32.41
CA THR A 78 -24.44 47.46 33.66
C THR A 78 -24.68 48.95 33.40
N GLU A 79 -24.36 49.45 32.20
CA GLU A 79 -24.75 50.80 31.76
C GLU A 79 -26.28 50.99 31.69
N TRP A 80 -27.02 49.89 31.54
CA TRP A 80 -28.47 49.85 31.40
C TRP A 80 -29.19 49.39 32.68
N GLU A 81 -28.48 49.23 33.80
CA GLU A 81 -29.07 48.85 35.07
C GLU A 81 -30.02 49.96 35.57
N ASN A 82 -31.32 49.67 35.61
CA ASN A 82 -32.42 50.62 35.83
C ASN A 82 -32.71 51.61 34.66
N GLU A 83 -32.16 51.42 33.44
CA GLU A 83 -32.59 52.21 32.27
C GLU A 83 -33.99 51.75 31.80
N ARG A 84 -34.84 52.73 31.47
CA ARG A 84 -36.25 52.56 31.07
C ARG A 84 -36.45 53.00 29.62
N PHE A 85 -36.38 52.06 28.69
CA PHE A 85 -36.44 52.31 27.25
C PHE A 85 -37.87 52.68 26.81
N SER A 86 -38.04 53.93 26.37
CA SER A 86 -39.26 54.42 25.73
C SER A 86 -39.32 53.90 24.29
N LEU A 87 -40.28 53.03 23.97
CA LEU A 87 -40.39 52.33 22.69
C LEU A 87 -41.84 52.40 22.14
N PRO A 88 -42.03 52.49 20.81
CA PRO A 88 -43.33 52.26 20.19
C PRO A 88 -43.94 50.91 20.58
N VAL A 89 -45.27 50.82 20.58
CA VAL A 89 -45.99 49.54 20.73
C VAL A 89 -45.61 48.58 19.61
N GLY A 90 -45.24 47.37 20.00
CA GLY A 90 -44.74 46.34 19.10
C GLY A 90 -44.01 45.23 19.84
N LYS A 91 -43.54 44.23 19.07
CA LYS A 91 -42.73 43.13 19.57
C LYS A 91 -41.26 43.44 19.38
N TYR A 92 -40.49 43.14 20.42
CA TYR A 92 -39.05 43.34 20.49
C TYR A 92 -38.37 42.07 20.99
N THR A 93 -37.14 41.83 20.54
CA THR A 93 -36.30 40.73 21.04
C THR A 93 -35.09 41.32 21.75
N VAL A 94 -34.97 41.09 23.05
CA VAL A 94 -33.74 41.38 23.79
C VAL A 94 -32.78 40.21 23.60
N LYS A 95 -31.53 40.49 23.27
CA LYS A 95 -30.42 39.52 23.21
C LYS A 95 -29.30 40.01 24.10
N ALA A 96 -28.70 39.11 24.86
CA ALA A 96 -27.50 39.36 25.65
C ALA A 96 -26.46 38.27 25.39
N SER A 97 -25.19 38.65 25.27
CA SER A 97 -24.07 37.75 24.99
C SER A 97 -22.75 38.27 25.53
N SER A 98 -21.78 37.40 25.85
CA SER A 98 -20.45 37.84 26.30
C SER A 98 -19.79 38.81 25.32
N ASN A 99 -19.27 39.94 25.82
CA ASN A 99 -18.61 40.95 24.99
C ASN A 99 -17.26 40.41 24.42
N GLY A 100 -16.81 40.97 23.29
CA GLY A 100 -15.51 40.64 22.68
C GLY A 100 -15.38 39.19 22.17
N PHE A 101 -16.49 38.48 21.94
CA PHE A 101 -16.51 37.11 21.44
C PHE A 101 -17.88 36.76 20.86
N ASP A 102 -17.93 35.92 19.82
CA ASP A 102 -19.18 35.41 19.24
C ASP A 102 -19.38 33.89 19.45
N GLY A 103 -18.45 33.25 20.18
CA GLY A 103 -18.45 31.82 20.50
C GLY A 103 -18.07 30.87 19.37
N LYS A 104 -17.85 31.34 18.13
CA LYS A 104 -17.71 30.48 16.94
C LYS A 104 -16.34 29.82 16.78
N ALA A 105 -15.31 30.33 17.43
CA ALA A 105 -13.97 29.73 17.47
C ALA A 105 -13.72 29.08 18.82
N ALA A 106 -12.91 28.00 18.85
CA ALA A 106 -12.47 27.41 20.11
C ALA A 106 -11.39 28.28 20.77
N ALA A 107 -11.45 28.40 22.09
CA ALA A 107 -10.51 29.22 22.86
C ALA A 107 -10.25 28.64 24.26
N TRP A 108 -9.03 28.85 24.75
CA TRP A 108 -8.66 28.55 26.13
C TRP A 108 -9.33 29.53 27.10
N ASP A 109 -9.88 29.01 28.19
CA ASP A 109 -10.40 29.73 29.36
C ASP A 109 -11.44 30.82 29.06
N LYS A 110 -12.05 30.77 27.87
CA LYS A 110 -12.99 31.76 27.33
C LYS A 110 -14.39 31.16 27.15
N PRO A 111 -15.18 30.99 28.23
CA PRO A 111 -16.59 30.60 28.11
C PRO A 111 -17.38 31.68 27.36
N TYR A 112 -18.40 31.25 26.61
CA TYR A 112 -19.31 32.14 25.89
C TYR A 112 -20.74 31.92 26.39
N TYR A 113 -21.36 32.99 26.86
CA TYR A 113 -22.71 32.99 27.41
C TYR A 113 -23.67 33.71 26.46
N VAL A 114 -24.87 33.15 26.26
CA VAL A 114 -25.95 33.80 25.49
C VAL A 114 -27.30 33.64 26.17
N GLY A 115 -28.16 34.65 26.02
CA GLY A 115 -29.56 34.63 26.44
C GLY A 115 -30.41 35.52 25.52
N SER A 116 -31.69 35.20 25.40
CA SER A 116 -32.64 36.04 24.65
C SER A 116 -34.06 35.91 25.19
N LYS A 117 -34.84 36.98 25.06
CA LYS A 117 -36.24 37.08 25.49
C LYS A 117 -37.02 37.92 24.48
N GLU A 118 -38.15 37.41 24.02
CA GLU A 118 -39.14 38.22 23.31
C GLU A 118 -40.04 38.94 24.31
N VAL A 119 -40.38 40.19 24.02
CA VAL A 119 -41.23 41.05 24.85
C VAL A 119 -42.13 41.91 23.97
N GLU A 120 -43.39 42.08 24.38
CA GLU A 120 -44.38 42.90 23.68
C GLU A 120 -44.63 44.18 24.47
N VAL A 121 -44.22 45.32 23.90
CA VAL A 121 -44.37 46.65 24.48
C VAL A 121 -45.81 47.12 24.23
N ILE A 122 -46.52 47.48 25.31
CA ILE A 122 -47.94 47.81 25.30
C ILE A 122 -48.14 49.28 25.73
N ALA A 123 -49.12 49.95 25.13
CA ALA A 123 -49.40 51.38 25.31
C ALA A 123 -49.51 51.78 26.80
N GLY A 124 -48.68 52.72 27.24
CA GLY A 124 -48.66 53.23 28.61
C GLY A 124 -48.24 52.23 29.69
N GLN A 125 -47.93 50.97 29.34
CA GLN A 125 -47.46 49.96 30.27
C GLN A 125 -45.94 49.92 30.34
N GLU A 126 -45.43 49.35 31.43
CA GLU A 126 -44.05 48.92 31.56
C GLU A 126 -43.98 47.39 31.50
N LYS A 127 -42.91 46.86 30.91
CA LYS A 127 -42.58 45.43 30.89
C LYS A 127 -41.11 45.25 31.24
N THR A 128 -40.82 44.24 32.07
CA THR A 128 -39.46 43.77 32.28
C THR A 128 -39.15 42.62 31.32
N ALA A 129 -38.00 42.65 30.66
CA ALA A 129 -37.46 41.50 29.94
C ALA A 129 -36.37 40.81 30.78
N GLU A 130 -36.77 39.74 31.45
CA GLU A 130 -35.87 38.79 32.13
C GLU A 130 -35.09 37.97 31.09
N VAL A 131 -33.77 38.13 31.05
CA VAL A 131 -32.85 37.41 30.15
C VAL A 131 -31.82 36.63 30.98
N VAL A 132 -31.97 35.30 31.01
CA VAL A 132 -30.98 34.40 31.62
C VAL A 132 -30.00 33.94 30.55
N CYS A 133 -28.77 34.41 30.63
CA CYS A 133 -27.65 33.95 29.80
C CYS A 133 -27.11 32.61 30.32
N THR A 134 -26.91 31.64 29.42
CA THR A 134 -26.35 30.31 29.75
C THR A 134 -25.14 30.00 28.87
N LEU A 135 -24.25 29.13 29.36
CA LEU A 135 -23.03 28.74 28.62
C LEU A 135 -23.41 28.05 27.29
N ALA A 136 -23.21 28.75 26.18
CA ALA A 136 -23.50 28.27 24.84
C ALA A 136 -22.50 27.20 24.38
N ASN A 137 -21.26 27.30 24.85
CA ASN A 137 -20.14 26.48 24.41
C ASN A 137 -20.03 25.14 25.15
N VAL A 138 -19.16 24.28 24.63
CA VAL A 138 -18.76 22.99 25.20
C VAL A 138 -17.45 23.20 25.95
N LEU A 139 -17.37 22.78 27.21
CA LEU A 139 -16.09 22.66 27.92
C LEU A 139 -15.45 21.31 27.56
N VAL A 140 -14.16 21.30 27.26
CA VAL A 140 -13.33 20.11 27.05
C VAL A 140 -12.07 20.20 27.92
N THR A 141 -11.71 19.10 28.58
CA THR A 141 -10.47 18.98 29.37
C THR A 141 -9.80 17.63 29.11
N VAL A 142 -8.46 17.61 29.06
CA VAL A 142 -7.65 16.38 28.92
C VAL A 142 -6.95 16.07 30.25
N GLU A 143 -6.95 14.81 30.65
CA GLU A 143 -6.35 14.30 31.89
C GLU A 143 -5.48 13.08 31.55
N PHE A 144 -4.23 13.04 32.03
CA PHE A 144 -3.32 11.90 31.86
C PHE A 144 -3.07 11.23 33.22
N ASP A 145 -3.25 9.91 33.33
CA ASP A 145 -2.92 9.21 34.59
C ASP A 145 -1.41 9.03 34.79
N GLU A 146 -0.98 8.80 36.03
CA GLU A 146 0.45 8.72 36.37
C GLU A 146 1.19 7.57 35.64
N LYS A 147 0.50 6.50 35.26
CA LYS A 147 1.11 5.42 34.45
C LYS A 147 1.32 5.89 33.01
N PHE A 148 0.38 6.65 32.45
CA PHE A 148 0.50 7.27 31.14
C PHE A 148 1.68 8.24 31.08
N LYS A 149 1.80 9.12 32.09
CA LYS A 149 2.93 10.06 32.23
C LYS A 149 4.30 9.37 32.28
N GLN A 150 4.36 8.17 32.86
CA GLN A 150 5.59 7.36 32.91
C GLN A 150 5.84 6.58 31.60
N SER A 151 4.79 6.14 30.91
CA SER A 151 4.88 5.26 29.73
C SER A 151 5.27 5.99 28.44
N PHE A 152 4.97 7.29 28.34
CA PHE A 152 5.17 8.07 27.11
C PHE A 152 6.15 9.23 27.30
N LYS A 153 6.98 9.44 26.28
CA LYS A 153 7.94 10.54 26.17
C LYS A 153 7.26 11.85 25.77
N SER A 154 6.19 11.75 24.99
CA SER A 154 5.27 12.84 24.65
C SER A 154 3.89 12.30 24.29
N ALA A 155 2.87 13.13 24.50
CA ALA A 155 1.54 12.92 23.97
C ALA A 155 0.91 14.26 23.54
N THR A 156 0.19 14.23 22.42
CA THR A 156 -0.43 15.38 21.77
C THR A 156 -1.87 15.00 21.40
N ILE A 157 -2.84 15.69 21.99
CA ILE A 157 -4.28 15.46 21.76
C ILE A 157 -4.85 16.68 21.03
N VAL A 158 -5.16 16.53 19.75
CA VAL A 158 -5.85 17.57 18.97
C VAL A 158 -7.35 17.35 19.08
N VAL A 159 -8.09 18.37 19.52
CA VAL A 159 -9.56 18.37 19.51
C VAL A 159 -10.04 19.39 18.49
N ALA A 160 -10.96 18.99 17.61
CA ALA A 160 -11.50 19.80 16.53
C ALA A 160 -13.03 19.70 16.44
N ASP A 161 -13.67 20.69 15.81
CA ASP A 161 -15.11 20.73 15.49
C ASP A 161 -15.50 19.91 14.24
N SER A 162 -14.51 19.48 13.45
CA SER A 162 -14.65 19.07 12.05
C SER A 162 -13.80 17.85 11.70
N ALA A 163 -14.26 17.05 10.73
CA ALA A 163 -13.64 15.76 10.38
C ALA A 163 -12.42 15.91 9.45
N ASP A 164 -12.44 16.91 8.59
CA ASP A 164 -11.31 17.43 7.79
C ASP A 164 -10.25 18.16 8.65
N MET A 165 -10.63 18.64 9.84
CA MET A 165 -9.86 19.53 10.72
C MET A 165 -9.62 20.94 10.16
N GLU A 166 -10.33 21.38 9.12
CA GLU A 166 -10.20 22.73 8.55
C GLU A 166 -10.89 23.80 9.40
N GLY A 167 -11.84 23.40 10.25
CA GLY A 167 -12.49 24.26 11.26
C GLY A 167 -11.63 24.54 12.49
N THR A 168 -12.29 24.87 13.60
CA THR A 168 -11.60 25.29 14.83
C THR A 168 -11.04 24.11 15.62
N ARG A 169 -9.80 24.24 16.10
CA ARG A 169 -9.07 23.19 16.81
C ARG A 169 -8.20 23.74 17.93
N LEU A 170 -8.01 22.96 18.99
CA LEU A 170 -7.06 23.20 20.08
C LEU A 170 -6.27 21.93 20.39
N THR A 171 -5.03 22.11 20.85
CA THR A 171 -4.09 21.01 21.12
C THR A 171 -3.72 20.98 22.59
N PHE A 172 -3.93 19.83 23.24
CA PHE A 172 -3.40 19.52 24.56
C PHE A 172 -2.09 18.75 24.40
N GLU A 173 -1.10 19.07 25.22
CA GLU A 173 0.21 18.44 25.25
C GLU A 173 0.59 18.04 26.67
N LEU A 174 1.06 16.80 26.81
CA LEU A 174 1.62 16.25 28.05
C LEU A 174 2.72 17.17 28.61
N GLY A 175 2.65 17.48 29.91
CA GLY A 175 3.60 18.37 30.59
C GLY A 175 3.46 19.87 30.29
N LYS A 176 2.48 20.32 29.49
CA LYS A 176 2.31 21.75 29.13
C LYS A 176 0.98 22.35 29.58
N ASN A 177 -0.14 21.83 29.11
CA ASN A 177 -1.48 22.43 29.31
C ASN A 177 -2.54 21.42 29.80
N GLU A 178 -2.12 20.44 30.60
CA GLU A 178 -2.97 19.40 31.22
C GLU A 178 -4.11 19.93 32.10
N GLN A 179 -4.10 21.22 32.47
CA GLN A 179 -5.12 21.84 33.33
C GLN A 179 -5.93 22.93 32.61
N ALA A 180 -5.68 23.15 31.31
CA ALA A 180 -6.33 24.22 30.56
C ALA A 180 -7.77 23.85 30.18
N LYS A 181 -8.70 24.80 30.27
CA LYS A 181 -10.12 24.59 29.98
C LYS A 181 -10.43 25.07 28.57
N ALA A 182 -10.56 24.15 27.62
CA ALA A 182 -10.88 24.48 26.24
C ALA A 182 -12.39 24.68 26.08
N TYR A 183 -12.81 25.82 25.51
CA TYR A 183 -14.21 26.07 25.17
C TYR A 183 -14.40 26.02 23.66
N PHE A 184 -15.17 25.04 23.18
CA PHE A 184 -15.49 24.85 21.76
C PHE A 184 -16.91 25.37 21.44
N PRO A 185 -17.18 25.83 20.20
CA PRO A 185 -18.55 25.91 19.70
C PRO A 185 -19.21 24.53 19.77
N VAL A 186 -20.55 24.47 19.83
CA VAL A 186 -21.27 23.20 19.70
C VAL A 186 -21.18 22.76 18.23
N PRO A 187 -20.53 21.63 17.91
CA PRO A 187 -20.40 21.18 16.52
C PRO A 187 -21.73 20.63 16.02
N GLU A 188 -22.02 20.78 14.72
CA GLU A 188 -23.26 20.26 14.11
C GLU A 188 -23.42 18.74 14.21
N LYS A 189 -22.32 18.00 14.44
CA LYS A 189 -22.26 16.53 14.39
C LYS A 189 -21.54 15.91 15.58
N SER A 190 -20.29 16.33 15.83
CA SER A 190 -19.40 15.70 16.81
C SER A 190 -18.11 16.50 16.98
N LEU A 191 -17.50 16.46 18.17
CA LEU A 191 -16.08 16.81 18.29
C LEU A 191 -15.22 15.63 17.81
N ILE A 192 -14.12 15.94 17.15
CA ILE A 192 -13.15 14.99 16.63
C ILE A 192 -11.89 15.07 17.50
N VAL A 193 -11.41 13.91 17.95
CA VAL A 193 -10.21 13.81 18.80
C VAL A 193 -9.15 13.06 18.02
N SER A 194 -7.93 13.57 17.96
CA SER A 194 -6.78 12.85 17.42
C SER A 194 -5.68 12.77 18.45
N THR A 195 -5.42 11.53 18.88
CA THR A 195 -4.42 11.14 19.86
C THR A 195 -3.14 10.78 19.13
N SER A 196 -2.02 11.41 19.47
CA SER A 196 -0.68 11.01 19.02
C SER A 196 0.23 10.86 20.23
N VAL A 197 0.96 9.75 20.32
CA VAL A 197 1.86 9.43 21.44
C VAL A 197 3.19 8.89 20.95
N THR A 198 4.27 9.20 21.67
CA THR A 198 5.61 8.64 21.43
C THR A 198 6.07 7.94 22.70
N ASN A 199 6.41 6.65 22.62
CA ASN A 199 6.87 5.89 23.79
C ASN A 199 8.32 6.23 24.18
N GLN A 200 8.80 5.69 25.30
CA GLN A 200 10.19 5.91 25.77
C GLN A 200 11.29 5.30 24.86
N LYS A 201 10.93 4.70 23.73
CA LYS A 201 11.84 4.17 22.69
C LYS A 201 11.69 4.91 21.35
N ASP A 202 11.10 6.11 21.35
CA ASP A 202 10.89 6.97 20.18
C ASP A 202 10.00 6.36 19.06
N LEU A 203 9.18 5.35 19.38
CA LEU A 203 8.20 4.79 18.45
C LEU A 203 6.86 5.58 18.55
N PRO A 204 6.39 6.21 17.47
CA PRO A 204 5.11 6.93 17.45
C PRO A 204 3.92 5.99 17.23
N ASN A 205 2.77 6.32 17.83
CA ASN A 205 1.46 5.70 17.59
C ASN A 205 0.38 6.78 17.56
N SER A 206 -0.71 6.59 16.82
CA SER A 206 -1.82 7.56 16.76
C SER A 206 -3.19 6.92 16.46
N GLN A 207 -4.26 7.62 16.87
CA GLN A 207 -5.67 7.26 16.65
C GLN A 207 -6.51 8.52 16.38
N LYS A 208 -7.66 8.35 15.74
CA LYS A 208 -8.65 9.42 15.49
C LYS A 208 -10.06 8.93 15.80
N ASP A 209 -10.74 9.67 16.67
CA ASP A 209 -11.97 9.27 17.35
C ASP A 209 -13.04 10.36 17.26
N THR A 210 -14.26 10.05 17.71
CA THR A 210 -15.43 10.90 17.53
C THR A 210 -16.29 10.96 18.80
N VAL A 211 -16.30 12.12 19.44
CA VAL A 211 -17.15 12.45 20.59
C VAL A 211 -18.51 12.94 20.05
N ARG A 212 -19.55 12.10 20.19
CA ARG A 212 -20.88 12.32 19.61
C ARG A 212 -21.85 12.97 20.61
N GLU A 213 -22.98 13.46 20.10
CA GLU A 213 -24.10 14.05 20.85
C GLU A 213 -23.78 15.22 21.79
N VAL A 214 -22.64 15.86 21.57
CA VAL A 214 -22.15 17.02 22.34
C VAL A 214 -23.14 18.17 22.25
N LYS A 215 -23.54 18.73 23.39
CA LYS A 215 -24.49 19.86 23.50
C LYS A 215 -23.87 21.02 24.29
N ALA A 216 -24.48 22.20 24.21
CA ALA A 216 -24.15 23.34 25.07
C ALA A 216 -24.13 22.92 26.57
N ARG A 217 -23.32 23.60 27.40
CA ARG A 217 -23.16 23.32 28.84
C ARG A 217 -22.62 21.93 29.19
N ASN A 218 -22.13 21.16 28.22
CA ASN A 218 -21.46 19.88 28.45
C ASN A 218 -20.00 20.10 28.89
N ASN A 219 -19.47 19.16 29.68
CA ASN A 219 -18.07 19.11 30.12
C ASN A 219 -17.46 17.78 29.68
N VAL A 220 -16.83 17.76 28.51
CA VAL A 220 -16.22 16.56 27.91
C VAL A 220 -14.84 16.34 28.51
N ARG A 221 -14.75 15.39 29.45
CA ARG A 221 -13.47 14.94 30.04
C ARG A 221 -12.88 13.81 29.21
N LEU A 222 -11.69 14.02 28.67
CA LEU A 222 -10.90 13.02 27.95
C LEU A 222 -9.78 12.51 28.88
N ILE A 223 -9.90 11.28 29.39
CA ILE A 223 -8.96 10.70 30.35
C ILE A 223 -8.11 9.64 29.66
N TYR A 224 -6.79 9.75 29.76
CA TYR A 224 -5.82 8.88 29.11
C TYR A 224 -5.11 8.00 30.14
N LYS A 225 -5.13 6.68 29.89
CA LYS A 225 -4.63 5.63 30.79
C LYS A 225 -3.85 4.57 30.03
N VAL A 226 -3.11 3.74 30.77
CA VAL A 226 -2.36 2.60 30.21
C VAL A 226 -2.72 1.31 30.94
N ALA A 227 -3.02 0.27 30.16
CA ALA A 227 -3.25 -1.08 30.65
C ALA A 227 -2.26 -2.07 30.00
N ASP A 228 -2.01 -3.18 30.68
CA ASP A 228 -1.18 -4.26 30.13
C ASP A 228 -1.99 -5.02 29.07
N SER A 229 -1.39 -5.25 27.90
CA SER A 229 -2.10 -5.83 26.75
C SER A 229 -1.80 -7.32 26.60
N PRO A 230 -2.80 -8.23 26.72
CA PRO A 230 -2.59 -9.68 26.62
C PRO A 230 -1.91 -10.11 25.31
N ASN A 231 -2.20 -9.36 24.24
CA ASN A 231 -1.77 -9.63 22.86
C ASN A 231 -0.62 -8.72 22.39
N GLY A 232 -0.08 -7.86 23.27
CA GLY A 232 0.93 -6.85 22.88
C GLY A 232 0.40 -5.82 21.87
N SER A 233 -0.91 -5.54 21.89
CA SER A 233 -1.56 -4.67 20.91
C SER A 233 -1.11 -3.22 21.04
N THR A 234 -0.83 -2.59 19.90
CA THR A 234 -0.61 -1.15 19.73
C THR A 234 -1.91 -0.34 19.69
N ASN A 235 -3.08 -1.01 19.69
CA ASN A 235 -4.36 -0.35 19.56
C ASN A 235 -4.78 0.31 20.89
N ILE A 236 -5.57 1.37 20.77
CA ILE A 236 -6.18 2.08 21.88
C ILE A 236 -7.65 1.65 21.95
N ASP A 237 -8.04 1.02 23.05
CA ASP A 237 -9.41 0.52 23.22
C ASP A 237 -10.32 1.62 23.81
N ILE A 238 -11.48 1.81 23.18
CA ILE A 238 -12.50 2.78 23.56
C ILE A 238 -13.60 2.07 24.36
N THR A 239 -13.48 2.06 25.69
CA THR A 239 -14.58 1.61 26.57
C THR A 239 -15.51 2.77 26.90
N LEU A 240 -16.68 2.77 26.25
CA LEU A 240 -17.79 3.67 26.60
C LEU A 240 -18.54 3.11 27.81
N ASP A 241 -18.40 3.78 28.96
CA ASP A 241 -19.18 3.47 30.17
C ASP A 241 -19.60 4.77 30.90
N GLY A 242 -20.80 4.75 31.48
CA GLY A 242 -21.40 5.90 32.17
C GLY A 242 -22.05 6.95 31.26
N THR A 243 -23.12 7.59 31.77
CA THR A 243 -23.92 8.57 31.03
C THR A 243 -23.16 9.88 30.74
N ILE A 244 -22.81 10.10 29.47
CA ILE A 244 -22.51 11.40 28.82
C ILE A 244 -21.74 12.39 29.71
N LYS A 245 -20.40 12.26 29.79
CA LYS A 245 -19.42 13.38 29.96
C LYS A 245 -17.95 12.93 30.05
N THR A 246 -17.65 11.67 30.35
CA THR A 246 -16.26 11.18 30.48
C THR A 246 -15.95 10.12 29.42
N TYR A 247 -14.79 10.23 28.78
CA TYR A 247 -14.24 9.25 27.85
C TYR A 247 -12.90 8.76 28.39
N THR A 248 -12.69 7.44 28.48
CA THR A 248 -11.39 6.88 28.89
C THR A 248 -10.72 6.19 27.71
N PHE A 249 -9.57 6.71 27.29
CA PHE A 249 -8.70 6.10 26.30
C PHE A 249 -7.71 5.20 27.02
N THR A 250 -7.76 3.89 26.75
CA THR A 250 -6.80 2.93 27.31
C THR A 250 -5.83 2.49 26.24
N ILE A 251 -4.57 2.92 26.34
CA ILE A 251 -3.53 2.48 25.41
C ILE A 251 -2.98 1.14 25.89
N GLY A 252 -2.99 0.13 25.02
CA GLY A 252 -2.28 -1.12 25.25
C GLY A 252 -0.77 -0.89 25.19
N VAL A 253 -0.06 -1.20 26.27
CA VAL A 253 1.41 -1.24 26.29
C VAL A 253 1.83 -2.51 27.04
N PRO A 254 2.65 -3.40 26.46
CA PRO A 254 3.16 -4.56 27.18
C PRO A 254 4.09 -4.09 28.31
N MET A 255 3.59 -4.14 29.55
CA MET A 255 4.35 -3.73 30.74
C MET A 255 5.31 -4.83 31.21
N THR A 256 5.08 -6.07 30.78
CA THR A 256 5.95 -7.22 31.00
C THR A 256 6.71 -7.60 29.73
N ALA A 257 7.96 -8.04 29.87
CA ALA A 257 8.74 -8.55 28.75
C ALA A 257 8.24 -9.96 28.39
N LYS A 258 7.53 -10.08 27.25
CA LYS A 258 7.06 -11.35 26.69
C LYS A 258 8.06 -11.90 25.67
N THR A 259 8.26 -13.21 25.62
CA THR A 259 8.95 -13.85 24.49
C THR A 259 8.00 -13.92 23.30
N THR A 260 8.44 -13.54 22.10
CA THR A 260 7.64 -13.67 20.88
C THR A 260 8.48 -14.26 19.75
N LEU A 261 7.84 -15.04 18.89
CA LEU A 261 8.45 -15.77 17.79
C LEU A 261 7.80 -15.36 16.46
N SER A 262 8.53 -15.49 15.36
CA SER A 262 7.96 -15.55 14.01
C SER A 262 8.40 -16.82 13.29
N ALA A 263 7.57 -17.29 12.37
CA ALA A 263 7.81 -18.43 11.49
C ALA A 263 7.61 -17.99 10.03
N SER A 264 8.47 -18.45 9.12
CA SER A 264 8.36 -18.25 7.69
C SER A 264 8.94 -19.43 6.91
N ALA A 265 8.48 -19.66 5.68
CA ALA A 265 8.95 -20.75 4.83
C ALA A 265 9.14 -20.27 3.39
N SER A 266 10.25 -20.66 2.75
CA SER A 266 10.39 -20.62 1.29
C SER A 266 10.24 -22.03 0.75
N ALA A 267 9.07 -22.33 0.20
CA ALA A 267 8.70 -23.65 -0.29
C ALA A 267 9.06 -23.80 -1.78
N TRP A 268 9.73 -24.89 -2.11
CA TRP A 268 9.98 -25.35 -3.48
C TRP A 268 9.09 -26.58 -3.74
N SER A 269 9.25 -27.27 -4.88
CA SER A 269 8.35 -28.41 -5.20
C SER A 269 8.56 -29.65 -4.31
N THR A 270 9.78 -29.94 -3.88
CA THR A 270 10.12 -31.17 -3.12
C THR A 270 10.86 -30.91 -1.79
N PHE A 271 11.05 -29.64 -1.45
CA PHE A 271 11.77 -29.21 -0.25
C PHE A 271 11.34 -27.80 0.17
N ALA A 272 11.68 -27.39 1.39
CA ALA A 272 11.47 -26.03 1.86
C ALA A 272 12.60 -25.57 2.79
N TYR A 273 12.91 -24.27 2.73
CA TYR A 273 13.71 -23.60 3.76
C TYR A 273 12.76 -23.00 4.80
N LEU A 274 12.76 -23.59 5.99
CA LEU A 274 12.03 -23.09 7.15
C LEU A 274 12.91 -22.09 7.91
N LYS A 275 12.32 -20.98 8.36
CA LYS A 275 12.99 -19.96 9.17
C LYS A 275 12.15 -19.57 10.38
N GLY A 276 12.79 -19.45 11.53
CA GLY A 276 12.16 -19.08 12.79
C GLY A 276 13.01 -18.06 13.54
N GLN A 277 12.42 -16.97 14.00
CA GLN A 277 13.14 -15.87 14.67
C GLN A 277 12.55 -15.59 16.04
N VAL A 278 13.40 -15.29 17.03
CA VAL A 278 12.99 -14.80 18.34
C VAL A 278 12.94 -13.27 18.31
N LEU A 279 11.75 -12.71 18.17
CA LEU A 279 11.53 -11.26 18.03
C LEU A 279 11.69 -10.50 19.36
N SER A 280 11.29 -11.13 20.47
CA SER A 280 11.46 -10.57 21.82
C SER A 280 11.67 -11.69 22.85
N LYS A 281 12.19 -11.34 24.04
CA LYS A 281 12.53 -12.31 25.10
C LYS A 281 12.04 -11.87 26.49
N ALA A 282 11.38 -12.78 27.18
CA ALA A 282 11.13 -12.75 28.61
C ALA A 282 12.40 -13.19 29.36
N GLY A 283 13.33 -12.26 29.60
CA GLY A 283 14.60 -12.57 30.26
C GLY A 283 15.52 -13.44 29.39
N ASN A 284 16.11 -14.49 29.98
CA ASN A 284 17.05 -15.39 29.31
C ASN A 284 16.32 -16.61 28.73
N LEU A 285 16.19 -16.66 27.40
CA LEU A 285 15.60 -17.78 26.68
C LEU A 285 16.57 -18.96 26.59
N ASP A 286 16.15 -20.17 26.99
CA ASP A 286 16.90 -21.40 26.73
C ASP A 286 16.78 -21.80 25.25
N LYS A 287 17.84 -21.54 24.48
CA LYS A 287 17.93 -21.88 23.05
C LYS A 287 17.78 -23.39 22.78
N SER A 288 18.05 -24.27 23.75
CA SER A 288 17.85 -25.72 23.57
C SER A 288 16.38 -26.14 23.55
N LYS A 289 15.45 -25.23 23.89
CA LYS A 289 14.00 -25.42 23.81
C LYS A 289 13.40 -25.02 22.47
N LEU A 290 14.19 -24.44 21.57
CA LEU A 290 13.72 -24.04 20.24
C LEU A 290 13.62 -25.26 19.33
N VAL A 291 12.46 -25.41 18.68
CA VAL A 291 12.14 -26.53 17.79
C VAL A 291 11.42 -25.99 16.55
N MET A 292 11.78 -26.48 15.37
CA MET A 292 10.96 -26.37 14.17
C MET A 292 10.21 -27.67 13.95
N GLU A 293 8.90 -27.60 13.65
CA GLU A 293 8.07 -28.77 13.39
C GLU A 293 7.18 -28.52 12.18
N TYR A 294 6.99 -29.53 11.33
CA TYR A 294 6.17 -29.43 10.13
C TYR A 294 5.31 -30.69 9.92
N LYS A 295 4.25 -30.57 9.11
CA LYS A 295 3.40 -31.69 8.68
C LYS A 295 2.61 -31.31 7.42
N GLN A 296 2.06 -32.28 6.71
CA GLN A 296 1.00 -32.00 5.72
C GLN A 296 -0.24 -31.46 6.46
N ALA A 297 -0.99 -30.54 5.86
CA ALA A 297 -2.11 -29.87 6.55
C ALA A 297 -3.23 -30.83 6.99
N ASN A 298 -3.39 -31.95 6.30
CA ASN A 298 -4.34 -33.03 6.62
C ASN A 298 -3.80 -34.09 7.61
N ALA A 299 -2.54 -33.99 8.06
CA ALA A 299 -1.95 -34.94 9.00
C ALA A 299 -2.19 -34.54 10.45
N GLU A 300 -2.33 -35.54 11.34
CA GLU A 300 -2.50 -35.31 12.78
C GLU A 300 -1.18 -35.03 13.49
N THR A 301 -0.11 -35.74 13.12
CA THR A 301 1.19 -35.73 13.79
C THR A 301 2.16 -34.71 13.21
N TRP A 302 2.86 -33.98 14.10
CA TRP A 302 3.96 -33.11 13.74
C TRP A 302 5.29 -33.87 13.61
N THR A 303 6.09 -33.53 12.60
CA THR A 303 7.46 -34.02 12.42
C THR A 303 8.43 -32.94 12.85
N SER A 304 9.21 -33.19 13.90
CA SER A 304 10.26 -32.26 14.36
C SER A 304 11.47 -32.29 13.42
N VAL A 305 12.05 -31.13 13.14
CA VAL A 305 13.24 -30.98 12.29
C VAL A 305 14.49 -31.26 13.14
N PRO A 306 15.40 -32.17 12.72
CA PRO A 306 16.43 -32.72 13.60
C PRO A 306 17.61 -31.79 13.89
N GLN A 307 17.81 -30.76 13.07
CA GLN A 307 18.90 -29.78 13.25
C GLN A 307 18.40 -28.37 12.90
N LEU A 308 18.79 -27.40 13.73
CA LEU A 308 18.56 -25.98 13.53
C LEU A 308 19.91 -25.29 13.36
N GLU A 309 20.04 -24.43 12.35
CA GLU A 309 21.21 -23.59 12.13
C GLU A 309 20.89 -22.16 12.58
N GLU A 310 21.65 -21.60 13.53
CA GLU A 310 21.53 -20.18 13.90
C GLU A 310 22.32 -19.34 12.88
N VAL A 311 21.64 -18.95 11.80
CA VAL A 311 22.22 -18.23 10.66
C VAL A 311 22.56 -16.77 10.97
N GLU A 312 21.79 -16.16 11.86
CA GLU A 312 22.07 -14.85 12.46
C GLU A 312 21.65 -14.91 13.93
N LYS A 313 22.10 -13.96 14.75
CA LYS A 313 21.75 -13.93 16.18
C LYS A 313 20.23 -14.01 16.37
N ASP A 314 19.80 -15.03 17.11
CA ASP A 314 18.40 -15.29 17.46
C ASP A 314 17.48 -15.55 16.22
N SER A 315 18.08 -15.93 15.08
CA SER A 315 17.43 -16.27 13.81
C SER A 315 17.89 -17.65 13.35
N TYR A 316 16.94 -18.56 13.17
CA TYR A 316 17.18 -19.97 12.91
C TYR A 316 16.67 -20.37 11.53
N SER A 317 17.39 -21.27 10.87
CA SER A 317 17.07 -21.82 9.56
C SER A 317 17.20 -23.35 9.57
N ALA A 318 16.38 -24.02 8.77
CA ALA A 318 16.55 -25.43 8.47
C ALA A 318 15.97 -25.79 7.09
N LYS A 319 16.55 -26.79 6.43
CA LYS A 319 16.07 -27.31 5.14
C LYS A 319 15.35 -28.65 5.38
N ILE A 320 14.09 -28.75 4.96
CA ILE A 320 13.33 -30.01 4.93
C ILE A 320 13.19 -30.49 3.49
N THR A 321 13.29 -31.80 3.24
CA THR A 321 13.28 -32.41 1.90
C THR A 321 12.32 -33.60 1.87
N GLY A 322 12.02 -34.12 0.67
CA GLY A 322 11.08 -35.23 0.49
C GLY A 322 9.61 -34.80 0.57
N LEU A 323 9.33 -33.51 0.33
CA LEU A 323 7.96 -33.00 0.25
C LEU A 323 7.31 -33.41 -1.07
N THR A 324 5.98 -33.50 -1.07
CA THR A 324 5.19 -33.75 -2.27
C THR A 324 4.91 -32.41 -2.98
N PRO A 325 5.05 -32.30 -4.32
CA PRO A 325 4.62 -31.11 -5.08
C PRO A 325 3.13 -30.77 -4.90
N VAL A 326 2.75 -29.51 -5.15
CA VAL A 326 1.36 -29.00 -5.12
C VAL A 326 0.59 -29.41 -3.85
N THR A 327 1.25 -29.39 -2.69
CA THR A 327 0.72 -29.91 -1.43
C THR A 327 0.84 -28.87 -0.32
N GLN A 328 -0.22 -28.70 0.47
CA GLN A 328 -0.27 -27.78 1.60
C GLN A 328 0.34 -28.41 2.86
N TYR A 329 1.21 -27.67 3.52
CA TYR A 329 1.90 -28.03 4.75
C TYR A 329 1.66 -26.95 5.82
N GLN A 330 1.69 -27.38 7.08
CA GLN A 330 1.74 -26.51 8.24
C GLN A 330 3.15 -26.56 8.83
N TYR A 331 3.68 -25.41 9.25
CA TYR A 331 4.98 -25.26 9.90
C TYR A 331 4.85 -24.38 11.13
N ARG A 332 5.45 -24.83 12.24
CA ARG A 332 5.56 -24.04 13.47
C ARG A 332 6.99 -23.95 13.98
N PHE A 333 7.34 -22.75 14.45
CA PHE A 333 8.51 -22.50 15.28
C PHE A 333 8.05 -22.38 16.73
N VAL A 334 8.65 -23.20 17.60
CA VAL A 334 8.17 -23.42 18.98
C VAL A 334 9.32 -23.22 19.96
N CYS A 335 9.04 -22.57 21.09
CA CYS A 335 9.89 -22.63 22.28
C CYS A 335 9.18 -23.46 23.35
N LYS A 336 9.75 -24.62 23.69
CA LYS A 336 9.20 -25.59 24.66
C LYS A 336 9.78 -25.37 26.06
N ASP A 337 9.61 -24.15 26.57
CA ASP A 337 9.99 -23.76 27.94
C ASP A 337 8.82 -24.03 28.92
N THR A 338 8.78 -23.38 30.09
CA THR A 338 7.69 -23.53 31.07
C THR A 338 6.30 -23.16 30.55
N GLU A 339 6.22 -22.23 29.60
CA GLU A 339 5.04 -21.98 28.75
C GLU A 339 5.44 -22.25 27.29
N GLU A 340 4.66 -23.04 26.55
CA GLU A 340 4.94 -23.30 25.13
C GLU A 340 4.56 -22.07 24.29
N ILE A 341 5.54 -21.49 23.60
CA ILE A 341 5.35 -20.31 22.75
C ILE A 341 5.47 -20.75 21.30
N VAL A 342 4.46 -20.46 20.48
CA VAL A 342 4.32 -20.96 19.11
C VAL A 342 4.16 -19.79 18.15
N SER A 343 4.84 -19.85 17.00
CA SER A 343 4.45 -19.15 15.77
C SER A 343 4.22 -20.20 14.69
N GLU A 344 3.02 -20.22 14.11
CA GLU A 344 2.58 -21.24 13.15
C GLU A 344 2.08 -20.56 11.87
N ILE A 345 2.44 -21.14 10.72
CA ILE A 345 2.05 -20.70 9.39
C ILE A 345 1.73 -21.89 8.49
N GLU A 346 1.06 -21.62 7.36
CA GLU A 346 0.88 -22.58 6.28
C GLU A 346 1.75 -22.21 5.07
N PHE A 347 2.15 -23.21 4.30
CA PHE A 347 2.81 -23.03 3.00
C PHE A 347 2.38 -24.13 2.02
N THR A 348 2.54 -23.88 0.73
CA THR A 348 2.26 -24.87 -0.33
C THR A 348 3.50 -25.08 -1.18
N THR A 349 3.83 -26.33 -1.49
CA THR A 349 4.92 -26.69 -2.39
C THR A 349 4.58 -26.40 -3.85
N GLU A 350 5.59 -26.07 -4.64
CA GLU A 350 5.41 -25.70 -6.06
C GLU A 350 4.99 -26.88 -6.95
N GLU A 351 4.41 -26.55 -8.10
CA GLU A 351 4.20 -27.49 -9.21
C GLU A 351 5.51 -27.76 -9.96
N GLN A 352 5.70 -29.01 -10.42
CA GLN A 352 6.80 -29.38 -11.32
C GLN A 352 6.33 -29.30 -12.77
N VAL A 353 6.20 -28.08 -13.29
CA VAL A 353 5.73 -27.83 -14.66
C VAL A 353 6.71 -28.44 -15.67
N ALA A 354 6.24 -29.37 -16.49
CA ALA A 354 7.01 -29.95 -17.59
C ALA A 354 7.27 -28.91 -18.69
N LEU A 355 8.40 -29.04 -19.39
CA LEU A 355 8.73 -28.14 -20.49
C LEU A 355 7.86 -28.45 -21.72
N TYR A 356 7.01 -27.50 -22.09
CA TYR A 356 6.11 -27.66 -23.24
C TYR A 356 6.90 -27.95 -24.52
N ASN A 357 6.57 -29.05 -25.20
CA ASN A 357 7.21 -29.52 -26.44
C ASN A 357 8.75 -29.50 -26.40
N GLY A 358 9.35 -29.81 -25.25
CA GLY A 358 10.82 -29.84 -25.08
C GLY A 358 11.51 -30.94 -25.90
N ASN A 359 10.78 -31.99 -26.23
CA ASN A 359 11.14 -33.03 -27.20
C ASN A 359 11.12 -32.55 -28.67
N PHE A 360 10.54 -31.39 -28.98
CA PHE A 360 10.42 -30.86 -30.34
C PHE A 360 9.77 -31.82 -31.36
N ASP A 361 8.91 -32.75 -30.94
CA ASP A 361 8.17 -33.63 -31.84
C ASP A 361 7.07 -32.91 -32.61
N GLU A 362 6.37 -31.98 -31.94
CA GLU A 362 5.21 -31.30 -32.48
C GLU A 362 5.59 -30.03 -33.24
N TRP A 363 5.11 -29.92 -34.48
CA TRP A 363 5.39 -28.79 -35.37
C TRP A 363 4.17 -28.39 -36.18
N TRP A 364 4.04 -27.09 -36.41
CA TRP A 364 2.95 -26.51 -37.18
C TRP A 364 3.43 -25.38 -38.08
N ARG A 365 2.82 -25.25 -39.27
CA ARG A 365 2.88 -24.05 -40.12
C ARG A 365 1.53 -23.80 -40.79
N LYS A 366 1.19 -22.52 -40.95
CA LYS A 366 -0.14 -22.06 -41.43
C LYS A 366 -0.48 -22.56 -42.84
N GLU A 367 0.52 -22.64 -43.71
CA GLU A 367 0.39 -23.18 -45.06
C GLU A 367 1.61 -24.05 -45.37
N ASN A 368 1.41 -25.13 -46.14
CA ASN A 368 2.47 -26.10 -46.43
C ASN A 368 3.42 -25.60 -47.55
N LYS A 369 4.12 -24.49 -47.29
CA LYS A 369 4.97 -23.75 -48.25
C LYS A 369 6.08 -22.97 -47.53
N ASP A 370 7.16 -22.65 -48.24
CA ASP A 370 8.41 -22.14 -47.63
C ASP A 370 8.36 -20.67 -47.21
N ASN A 371 7.34 -19.92 -47.67
CA ASN A 371 6.99 -18.59 -47.16
C ASN A 371 5.88 -18.63 -46.09
N SER A 372 5.69 -19.77 -45.43
CA SER A 372 5.04 -19.87 -44.11
C SER A 372 6.09 -20.24 -43.05
N PRO A 373 6.10 -19.58 -41.87
CA PRO A 373 6.99 -19.93 -40.78
C PRO A 373 6.61 -21.28 -40.16
N TRP A 374 7.63 -22.06 -39.80
CA TRP A 374 7.52 -23.19 -38.87
C TRP A 374 7.54 -22.72 -37.41
N TYR A 375 6.69 -23.35 -36.59
CA TYR A 375 6.66 -23.22 -35.13
C TYR A 375 6.72 -24.60 -34.49
N ALA A 376 7.49 -24.77 -33.41
CA ALA A 376 7.55 -26.00 -32.63
C ALA A 376 6.41 -26.02 -31.59
N ILE A 377 5.21 -26.36 -32.04
CA ILE A 377 3.97 -26.31 -31.27
C ILE A 377 3.01 -27.43 -31.71
N ALA A 378 2.23 -27.95 -30.77
CA ALA A 378 1.15 -28.89 -31.08
C ALA A 378 0.08 -28.23 -31.97
N SER A 379 -0.37 -28.96 -32.97
CA SER A 379 -1.34 -28.44 -33.96
C SER A 379 -2.67 -27.95 -33.37
N GLY A 380 -3.06 -28.48 -32.20
CA GLY A 380 -4.25 -28.05 -31.45
C GLY A 380 -4.08 -26.71 -30.71
N ASP A 381 -2.86 -26.31 -30.37
CA ASP A 381 -2.57 -25.08 -29.61
C ASP A 381 -2.35 -23.87 -30.53
N ALA A 382 -2.12 -24.10 -31.83
CA ALA A 382 -1.86 -23.11 -32.89
C ALA A 382 -3.08 -22.22 -33.26
N THR A 383 -3.64 -21.55 -32.26
CA THR A 383 -4.99 -20.95 -32.29
C THR A 383 -5.00 -19.41 -32.21
N SER A 384 -3.88 -18.79 -31.80
CA SER A 384 -3.82 -17.38 -31.42
C SER A 384 -2.70 -16.67 -32.18
N PHE A 385 -3.03 -15.58 -32.88
CA PHE A 385 -2.10 -14.85 -33.74
C PHE A 385 -2.07 -13.36 -33.38
N ASP A 386 -0.94 -12.68 -33.63
CA ASP A 386 -0.85 -11.23 -33.41
C ASP A 386 -1.63 -10.42 -34.47
N THR A 387 -1.99 -9.20 -34.10
CA THR A 387 -2.78 -8.28 -34.95
C THR A 387 -1.92 -7.50 -35.96
N GLN A 388 -0.60 -7.48 -35.78
CA GLN A 388 0.31 -6.60 -36.53
C GLN A 388 0.90 -7.25 -37.78
N LYS A 389 1.16 -8.56 -37.72
CA LYS A 389 1.77 -9.37 -38.79
C LYS A 389 1.07 -10.71 -39.00
N GLY A 390 0.23 -11.15 -38.06
CA GLY A 390 -0.41 -12.46 -38.11
C GLY A 390 0.55 -13.61 -37.82
N MET A 391 1.59 -13.34 -37.03
CA MET A 391 2.50 -14.37 -36.49
C MET A 391 1.78 -15.15 -35.39
N LEU A 392 2.03 -16.46 -35.28
CA LEU A 392 1.42 -17.30 -34.25
C LEU A 392 2.04 -17.00 -32.87
N PHE A 393 1.22 -16.82 -31.85
CA PHE A 393 1.64 -16.87 -30.45
C PHE A 393 1.94 -18.32 -30.05
N SER A 394 3.19 -18.72 -30.26
CA SER A 394 3.71 -20.04 -29.87
C SER A 394 4.45 -19.98 -28.53
N PHE A 395 4.60 -21.11 -27.84
CA PHE A 395 5.52 -21.20 -26.69
C PHE A 395 6.97 -21.07 -27.17
N TRP A 396 7.34 -21.85 -28.20
CA TRP A 396 8.61 -21.75 -28.93
C TRP A 396 8.45 -21.00 -30.26
N ASP A 397 9.23 -19.94 -30.45
CA ASP A 397 9.32 -19.18 -31.69
C ASP A 397 10.79 -19.04 -32.15
N SER A 398 11.02 -18.38 -33.29
CA SER A 398 12.29 -18.39 -34.03
C SER A 398 12.49 -17.10 -34.85
N GLY A 399 13.58 -17.02 -35.60
CA GLY A 399 13.79 -16.02 -36.65
C GLY A 399 12.99 -16.26 -37.94
N ASN A 400 12.18 -17.33 -38.02
CA ASN A 400 11.45 -17.70 -39.24
C ASN A 400 10.54 -16.57 -39.72
N GLY A 401 9.79 -15.90 -38.82
CA GLY A 401 8.84 -14.84 -39.19
C GLY A 401 9.45 -13.66 -39.97
N GLY A 402 10.76 -13.39 -39.81
CA GLY A 402 11.48 -12.37 -40.56
C GLY A 402 12.08 -12.86 -41.88
N THR A 403 12.29 -14.17 -42.02
CA THR A 403 13.07 -14.79 -43.10
C THR A 403 12.20 -15.51 -44.14
N VAL A 404 10.99 -15.93 -43.76
CA VAL A 404 9.96 -16.49 -44.67
C VAL A 404 9.49 -15.51 -45.74
N MET A 405 9.67 -14.20 -45.51
CA MET A 405 9.47 -13.14 -46.52
C MET A 405 10.36 -13.32 -47.76
N LEU A 406 11.44 -14.09 -47.65
CA LEU A 406 12.34 -14.49 -48.73
C LEU A 406 12.37 -16.03 -48.92
N SER A 407 11.29 -16.70 -48.52
CA SER A 407 11.09 -18.16 -48.60
C SER A 407 12.19 -18.98 -47.92
N LYS A 408 12.61 -18.56 -46.72
CA LYS A 408 13.59 -19.26 -45.88
C LYS A 408 13.02 -19.53 -44.49
N ASN A 409 13.21 -20.75 -44.00
CA ASN A 409 13.09 -21.09 -42.58
C ASN A 409 14.49 -21.54 -42.10
N PRO A 410 15.24 -20.68 -41.37
CA PRO A 410 16.46 -21.10 -40.66
C PRO A 410 16.21 -22.09 -39.53
N THR A 411 14.95 -22.28 -39.13
CA THR A 411 14.53 -23.23 -38.09
C THR A 411 13.40 -24.11 -38.61
N GLU A 412 13.59 -25.42 -38.61
CA GLU A 412 12.64 -26.38 -39.18
C GLU A 412 12.66 -27.72 -38.42
N PRO A 413 11.59 -28.55 -38.53
CA PRO A 413 11.65 -29.94 -38.07
C PRO A 413 12.66 -30.75 -38.88
N GLU A 414 13.32 -31.70 -38.22
CA GLU A 414 14.14 -32.72 -38.85
C GLU A 414 13.69 -34.12 -38.40
N GLU A 415 13.66 -35.07 -39.34
CA GLU A 415 13.15 -36.43 -39.14
C GLU A 415 14.22 -37.50 -39.40
N THR A 416 15.42 -37.11 -39.88
CA THR A 416 16.51 -38.03 -40.23
C THR A 416 17.74 -37.91 -39.30
N GLU A 417 18.04 -36.70 -38.84
CA GLU A 417 19.08 -36.42 -37.85
C GLU A 417 18.39 -36.02 -36.52
N ILE A 418 18.01 -37.04 -35.77
CA ILE A 418 17.24 -36.95 -34.51
C ILE A 418 17.96 -37.75 -33.41
N HIS A 419 17.77 -37.38 -32.14
CA HIS A 419 18.27 -38.18 -31.02
C HIS A 419 17.25 -39.28 -30.66
N THR A 420 15.99 -38.93 -30.47
CA THR A 420 14.93 -39.90 -30.12
C THR A 420 14.25 -40.49 -31.37
N SER A 421 14.45 -41.80 -31.58
CA SER A 421 13.98 -42.50 -32.79
C SER A 421 12.44 -42.59 -32.87
N GLY A 422 11.88 -42.15 -34.00
CA GLY A 422 10.43 -42.05 -34.22
C GLY A 422 9.84 -40.69 -33.87
N GLY A 423 10.65 -39.79 -33.30
CA GLY A 423 10.31 -38.39 -33.06
C GLY A 423 10.84 -37.42 -34.12
N LYS A 424 11.00 -36.15 -33.75
CA LYS A 424 11.66 -35.09 -34.55
C LYS A 424 12.58 -34.24 -33.68
N ALA A 425 13.63 -33.70 -34.29
CA ALA A 425 14.49 -32.69 -33.65
C ALA A 425 14.24 -31.29 -34.23
N ALA A 426 14.58 -30.24 -33.48
CA ALA A 426 14.63 -28.88 -34.01
C ALA A 426 15.99 -28.60 -34.67
N LYS A 427 15.96 -28.35 -35.98
CA LYS A 427 17.14 -28.05 -36.80
C LYS A 427 17.28 -26.56 -37.00
N LEU A 428 18.49 -26.08 -36.81
CA LEU A 428 18.86 -24.67 -36.71
C LEU A 428 20.03 -24.42 -37.69
N ALA A 429 19.75 -23.85 -38.85
CA ALA A 429 20.71 -23.70 -39.95
C ALA A 429 21.05 -22.22 -40.21
N SER A 430 22.24 -21.79 -39.75
CA SER A 430 22.76 -20.44 -39.99
C SER A 430 23.07 -20.23 -41.47
N GLN A 431 22.54 -19.16 -42.06
CA GLN A 431 22.57 -18.96 -43.51
C GLN A 431 22.54 -17.48 -43.92
N TYR A 432 22.64 -17.21 -45.21
CA TYR A 432 22.37 -15.89 -45.78
C TYR A 432 20.94 -15.82 -46.29
N VAL A 433 20.21 -14.78 -45.89
CA VAL A 433 18.84 -14.51 -46.31
C VAL A 433 18.83 -13.19 -47.07
N GLY A 434 18.58 -13.27 -48.39
CA GLY A 434 18.73 -12.16 -49.32
C GLY A 434 18.59 -12.57 -50.78
N PHE A 435 18.69 -11.58 -51.67
CA PHE A 435 18.75 -11.76 -53.12
C PHE A 435 20.04 -11.17 -53.69
N SER A 436 20.84 -11.98 -54.37
CA SER A 436 22.16 -11.61 -54.89
C SER A 436 23.08 -11.07 -53.77
N PHE A 437 23.34 -9.76 -53.74
CA PHE A 437 24.13 -9.09 -52.71
C PHE A 437 23.28 -8.37 -51.64
N ALA A 438 21.96 -8.24 -51.84
CA ALA A 438 21.06 -7.52 -50.94
C ALA A 438 20.41 -8.48 -49.92
N GLY A 439 20.91 -8.45 -48.68
CA GLY A 439 20.46 -9.30 -47.58
C GLY A 439 21.48 -9.39 -46.45
N LYS A 440 21.25 -10.27 -45.48
CA LYS A 440 22.07 -10.37 -44.25
C LYS A 440 22.25 -11.82 -43.80
N PHE A 441 23.14 -12.04 -42.84
CA PHE A 441 23.25 -13.30 -42.11
C PHE A 441 22.01 -13.51 -41.24
N ALA A 442 21.57 -14.75 -41.08
CA ALA A 442 20.55 -15.14 -40.12
C ALA A 442 20.96 -16.47 -39.49
N ALA A 443 21.11 -16.50 -38.16
CA ALA A 443 21.32 -17.75 -37.44
C ALA A 443 20.00 -18.55 -37.37
N GLY A 444 20.09 -19.88 -37.45
CA GLY A 444 18.99 -20.73 -36.99
C GLY A 444 18.87 -20.61 -35.48
N ASN A 445 17.70 -20.26 -34.97
CA ASN A 445 17.46 -20.09 -33.53
C ASN A 445 16.04 -20.50 -33.12
N ILE A 446 15.90 -20.95 -31.88
CA ILE A 446 14.62 -21.29 -31.27
C ILE A 446 14.61 -20.77 -29.83
N TYR A 447 13.52 -20.12 -29.42
CA TYR A 447 13.44 -19.44 -28.13
C TYR A 447 12.02 -19.39 -27.58
N THR A 448 11.89 -19.30 -26.26
CA THR A 448 10.59 -19.06 -25.62
C THR A 448 10.23 -17.57 -25.70
N GLY A 449 9.25 -17.21 -26.52
CA GLY A 449 8.89 -15.81 -26.78
C GLY A 449 7.97 -15.65 -28.00
N HIS A 450 8.03 -14.49 -28.65
CA HIS A 450 7.26 -14.17 -29.86
C HIS A 450 8.02 -13.22 -30.81
N PHE A 451 8.12 -13.60 -32.07
CA PHE A 451 8.64 -12.78 -33.16
C PHE A 451 7.59 -11.74 -33.58
N CYS A 452 7.87 -10.45 -33.38
CA CYS A 452 6.92 -9.39 -33.73
C CYS A 452 7.08 -8.92 -35.18
N SER A 453 8.32 -8.64 -35.60
CA SER A 453 8.61 -8.05 -36.91
C SER A 453 10.10 -8.05 -37.24
N ALA A 454 10.43 -7.93 -38.53
CA ALA A 454 11.73 -7.48 -39.01
C ALA A 454 11.57 -6.17 -39.80
N ASN A 455 12.56 -5.28 -39.68
CA ASN A 455 12.67 -4.06 -40.47
C ASN A 455 13.43 -4.34 -41.77
N MET A 456 12.80 -4.12 -42.93
CA MET A 456 13.39 -4.44 -44.24
C MET A 456 14.57 -3.53 -44.65
N SER A 457 14.79 -2.41 -43.96
CA SER A 457 15.88 -1.46 -44.26
C SER A 457 17.13 -1.73 -43.42
N SER A 458 16.96 -2.02 -42.13
CA SER A 458 18.06 -2.29 -41.19
C SER A 458 18.34 -3.79 -41.00
N TYR A 459 17.37 -4.64 -41.38
CA TYR A 459 17.29 -6.09 -41.10
C TYR A 459 17.30 -6.44 -39.60
N GLN A 460 17.01 -5.47 -38.73
CA GLN A 460 16.87 -5.71 -37.30
C GLN A 460 15.51 -6.37 -37.02
N ALA A 461 15.47 -7.27 -36.04
CA ALA A 461 14.24 -7.88 -35.56
C ALA A 461 13.74 -7.19 -34.28
N ARG A 462 12.41 -7.20 -34.09
CA ARG A 462 11.77 -7.01 -32.78
C ARG A 462 11.25 -8.36 -32.31
N ILE A 463 11.72 -8.79 -31.13
CA ILE A 463 11.35 -10.04 -30.47
C ILE A 463 10.89 -9.71 -29.05
N ASN A 464 9.77 -10.30 -28.62
CA ASN A 464 9.38 -10.31 -27.22
C ASN A 464 9.87 -11.64 -26.60
N PHE A 465 10.79 -11.59 -25.63
CA PHE A 465 11.34 -12.77 -24.98
C PHE A 465 10.60 -13.11 -23.69
N GLY A 466 10.49 -14.41 -23.42
CA GLY A 466 9.99 -14.99 -22.17
C GLY A 466 8.53 -15.41 -22.22
N GLN A 467 8.23 -16.61 -21.71
CA GLN A 467 6.88 -17.14 -21.55
C GLN A 467 6.50 -17.18 -20.06
N PRO A 468 5.22 -16.97 -19.67
CA PRO A 468 4.80 -16.99 -18.28
C PRO A 468 5.10 -18.33 -17.57
N PHE A 469 5.78 -18.27 -16.42
CA PHE A 469 6.28 -19.45 -15.70
C PHE A 469 6.66 -19.12 -14.25
N THR A 470 6.26 -19.97 -13.30
CA THR A 470 6.33 -19.69 -11.85
C THR A 470 7.10 -20.71 -11.00
N SER A 471 7.37 -21.90 -11.52
CA SER A 471 8.11 -22.96 -10.81
C SER A 471 9.62 -22.70 -10.76
N ARG A 472 10.34 -23.36 -9.83
CA ARG A 472 11.80 -23.25 -9.71
C ARG A 472 12.55 -24.56 -10.02
N PRO A 473 12.86 -24.85 -11.30
CA PRO A 473 13.76 -25.94 -11.70
C PRO A 473 15.22 -25.63 -11.34
N THR A 474 15.98 -26.65 -10.97
CA THR A 474 17.42 -26.55 -10.64
C THR A 474 18.32 -26.72 -11.85
N GLN A 475 17.88 -27.44 -12.89
CA GLN A 475 18.65 -27.65 -14.12
C GLN A 475 17.75 -27.66 -15.36
N LEU A 476 18.32 -27.31 -16.53
CA LEU A 476 17.81 -27.66 -17.84
C LEU A 476 18.74 -28.74 -18.44
N LYS A 477 18.17 -29.89 -18.79
CA LYS A 477 18.83 -30.96 -19.55
C LYS A 477 18.32 -30.97 -20.99
N GLY A 478 19.07 -31.61 -21.87
CA GLY A 478 18.66 -31.88 -23.25
C GLY A 478 19.80 -32.45 -24.07
N TRP A 479 19.53 -32.71 -25.34
CA TRP A 479 20.50 -33.20 -26.31
C TRP A 479 20.73 -32.18 -27.42
N PHE A 480 21.96 -32.11 -27.92
CA PHE A 480 22.29 -31.31 -29.10
C PHE A 480 23.34 -31.98 -29.98
N LYS A 481 23.32 -31.66 -31.27
CA LYS A 481 24.38 -31.95 -32.23
C LYS A 481 24.76 -30.67 -32.95
N TYR A 482 26.02 -30.28 -32.92
CA TYR A 482 26.49 -29.07 -33.60
C TYR A 482 27.57 -29.39 -34.65
N ASN A 483 27.19 -29.19 -35.91
CA ASN A 483 28.08 -29.21 -37.06
C ASN A 483 28.66 -27.79 -37.23
N ARG A 484 29.78 -27.54 -36.56
CA ARG A 484 30.45 -26.23 -36.46
C ARG A 484 31.01 -25.74 -37.80
N GLY A 485 30.67 -24.52 -38.21
CA GLY A 485 31.36 -23.84 -39.30
C GLY A 485 32.71 -23.25 -38.87
N THR A 486 33.82 -23.74 -39.43
CA THR A 486 35.18 -23.29 -39.06
C THR A 486 35.64 -21.99 -39.76
N THR A 487 34.95 -21.57 -40.82
CA THR A 487 35.20 -20.31 -41.55
C THR A 487 34.11 -19.29 -41.23
N ILE A 488 34.48 -18.11 -40.74
CA ILE A 488 33.50 -17.06 -40.39
C ILE A 488 33.17 -16.21 -41.63
N ASP A 489 32.02 -16.49 -42.24
CA ASP A 489 31.53 -15.85 -43.45
C ASP A 489 31.10 -14.38 -43.25
N TYR A 490 30.56 -14.04 -42.07
CA TYR A 490 29.97 -12.73 -41.79
C TYR A 490 30.51 -12.07 -40.51
N PRO A 491 30.66 -10.73 -40.47
CA PRO A 491 30.64 -9.81 -41.62
C PRO A 491 31.72 -10.16 -42.66
N THR A 492 31.60 -9.64 -43.88
CA THR A 492 32.56 -9.94 -44.96
C THR A 492 33.93 -9.31 -44.71
N GLY A 493 33.96 -8.07 -44.20
CA GLY A 493 35.15 -7.41 -43.67
C GLY A 493 35.50 -7.86 -42.24
N ASP A 494 36.20 -7.01 -41.49
CA ASP A 494 36.52 -7.24 -40.09
C ASP A 494 35.35 -6.90 -39.15
N GLY A 495 35.39 -7.41 -37.92
CA GLY A 495 34.43 -7.10 -36.86
C GLY A 495 34.78 -7.81 -35.56
N GLU A 496 34.45 -7.22 -34.42
CA GLU A 496 34.84 -7.71 -33.08
C GLU A 496 34.43 -9.17 -32.84
N TYR A 497 33.14 -9.49 -33.03
CA TYR A 497 32.62 -10.84 -32.89
C TYR A 497 33.25 -11.84 -33.88
N LYS A 498 33.62 -11.40 -35.09
CA LYS A 498 34.31 -12.25 -36.07
C LYS A 498 35.74 -12.54 -35.65
N THR A 499 36.45 -11.58 -35.04
CA THR A 499 37.74 -11.80 -34.40
C THR A 499 37.62 -12.79 -33.23
N ILE A 500 36.59 -12.67 -32.39
CA ILE A 500 36.31 -13.60 -31.29
C ILE A 500 36.10 -15.03 -31.81
N LEU A 501 35.22 -15.23 -32.79
CA LEU A 501 34.96 -16.55 -33.38
C LEU A 501 36.18 -17.13 -34.12
N THR A 502 36.93 -16.28 -34.84
CA THR A 502 38.17 -16.71 -35.53
C THR A 502 39.21 -17.19 -34.51
N ASN A 503 39.39 -16.46 -33.39
CA ASN A 503 40.28 -16.86 -32.30
C ASN A 503 39.79 -18.12 -31.56
N ALA A 504 38.47 -18.37 -31.54
CA ALA A 504 37.90 -19.63 -31.04
C ALA A 504 38.05 -20.82 -32.02
N GLY A 505 38.59 -20.59 -33.22
CA GLY A 505 38.78 -21.61 -34.25
C GLY A 505 37.53 -21.95 -35.06
N GLY A 506 36.54 -21.06 -35.11
CA GLY A 506 35.27 -21.26 -35.80
C GLY A 506 34.08 -20.67 -35.06
N ASP A 507 32.90 -20.77 -35.68
CA ASP A 507 31.63 -20.31 -35.11
C ASP A 507 31.30 -21.03 -33.79
N LEU A 508 30.38 -20.50 -32.99
CA LEU A 508 29.99 -21.09 -31.71
C LEU A 508 28.47 -21.19 -31.64
N CYS A 509 27.92 -22.29 -31.16
CA CYS A 509 26.51 -22.37 -30.81
C CYS A 509 26.26 -21.77 -29.42
N SER A 510 25.00 -21.70 -29.01
CA SER A 510 24.61 -21.40 -27.64
C SER A 510 23.32 -22.13 -27.26
N VAL A 511 23.25 -22.57 -26.01
CA VAL A 511 21.98 -22.93 -25.32
C VAL A 511 22.03 -22.30 -23.93
N TYR A 512 21.01 -21.53 -23.56
CA TYR A 512 20.90 -20.93 -22.24
C TYR A 512 19.46 -20.87 -21.73
N ILE A 513 19.33 -20.75 -20.40
CA ILE A 513 18.07 -20.58 -19.67
C ILE A 513 18.20 -19.46 -18.63
N ALA A 514 17.16 -18.64 -18.52
CA ALA A 514 16.98 -17.65 -17.46
C ALA A 514 15.58 -17.75 -16.84
N LEU A 515 15.50 -17.49 -15.53
CA LEU A 515 14.27 -17.33 -14.77
C LEU A 515 14.21 -15.91 -14.23
N VAL A 516 13.11 -15.19 -14.49
CA VAL A 516 13.00 -13.75 -14.25
C VAL A 516 11.64 -13.35 -13.66
N ASP A 517 11.60 -12.27 -12.87
CA ASP A 517 10.41 -11.81 -12.11
C ASP A 517 10.07 -10.33 -12.28
N ASN A 518 10.59 -9.68 -13.31
CA ASN A 518 10.10 -8.36 -13.72
C ASN A 518 8.58 -8.39 -13.96
N GLU A 519 7.90 -7.24 -13.92
CA GLU A 519 6.47 -7.22 -14.26
C GLU A 519 6.21 -7.61 -15.73
N GLY A 520 7.23 -7.44 -16.58
CA GLY A 520 7.15 -7.65 -18.01
C GLY A 520 6.25 -6.60 -18.66
N PHE A 521 5.66 -6.96 -19.79
CA PHE A 521 4.72 -6.11 -20.53
C PHE A 521 3.72 -6.98 -21.29
N GLU A 522 2.63 -6.35 -21.74
CA GLU A 522 1.61 -7.00 -22.56
C GLU A 522 1.74 -6.60 -24.03
N TYR A 523 1.52 -7.56 -24.92
CA TYR A 523 1.44 -7.39 -26.38
C TYR A 523 0.30 -8.29 -26.89
N ASP A 524 -0.73 -7.66 -27.46
CA ASP A 524 -1.98 -8.28 -27.92
C ASP A 524 -2.59 -9.30 -26.94
N GLY A 525 -2.64 -8.96 -25.64
CA GLY A 525 -3.20 -9.82 -24.58
C GLY A 525 -2.30 -10.96 -24.11
N LYS A 526 -1.05 -11.01 -24.56
CA LYS A 526 -0.01 -11.97 -24.11
C LYS A 526 1.07 -11.25 -23.33
N LYS A 527 1.62 -11.90 -22.30
CA LYS A 527 2.67 -11.32 -21.44
C LYS A 527 4.05 -11.86 -21.75
N PHE A 528 5.04 -10.97 -21.77
CA PHE A 528 6.44 -11.28 -22.06
C PHE A 528 7.37 -10.52 -21.10
N ALA A 529 8.59 -11.03 -20.91
CA ALA A 529 9.56 -10.49 -19.95
C ALA A 529 10.38 -9.30 -20.49
N TYR A 530 10.86 -9.37 -21.74
CA TYR A 530 11.71 -8.34 -22.35
C TYR A 530 11.40 -8.12 -23.83
N VAL A 531 11.66 -6.91 -24.32
CA VAL A 531 11.75 -6.64 -25.77
C VAL A 531 13.23 -6.60 -26.16
N VAL A 532 13.63 -7.39 -27.15
CA VAL A 532 14.82 -7.10 -27.94
C VAL A 532 14.38 -6.41 -29.23
N ASN A 533 14.97 -5.26 -29.54
CA ASN A 533 14.70 -4.54 -30.78
C ASN A 533 15.96 -3.82 -31.29
N GLY A 534 16.56 -4.36 -32.34
CA GLY A 534 17.82 -3.84 -32.89
C GLY A 534 17.74 -2.45 -33.53
N ASP A 535 16.54 -1.89 -33.72
CA ASP A 535 16.31 -0.51 -34.18
C ASP A 535 16.28 0.53 -33.03
N LEU A 536 16.39 0.11 -31.76
CA LEU A 536 16.52 1.04 -30.63
C LEU A 536 17.85 1.81 -30.71
N GLU A 537 17.90 3.05 -30.22
CA GLU A 537 19.16 3.82 -30.13
C GLU A 537 20.16 3.15 -29.17
N GLY A 538 19.67 2.71 -28.01
CA GLY A 538 20.39 1.95 -26.99
C GLY A 538 19.43 1.17 -26.10
N ASP A 539 19.95 0.55 -25.05
CA ASP A 539 19.13 -0.21 -24.10
C ASP A 539 18.27 0.70 -23.22
N ASP A 540 17.09 0.22 -22.83
CA ASP A 540 16.16 0.85 -21.89
C ASP A 540 15.69 -0.20 -20.87
N PRO A 541 16.56 -0.61 -19.91
CA PRO A 541 16.26 -1.67 -18.95
C PRO A 541 15.10 -1.33 -18.01
N ALA A 542 14.86 -0.02 -17.77
CA ALA A 542 13.77 0.47 -16.95
C ALA A 542 12.37 0.14 -17.51
N ASN A 543 12.28 -0.07 -18.83
CA ASN A 543 11.08 -0.55 -19.51
C ASN A 543 11.28 -1.94 -20.14
N PHE A 544 12.26 -2.71 -19.65
CA PHE A 544 12.58 -4.07 -20.08
C PHE A 544 12.96 -4.20 -21.58
N LYS A 545 13.58 -3.18 -22.15
CA LYS A 545 14.00 -3.15 -23.56
C LYS A 545 15.53 -3.23 -23.70
N TYR A 546 15.99 -4.02 -24.65
CA TYR A 546 17.40 -4.13 -25.04
C TYR A 546 17.52 -4.01 -26.56
N LYS A 547 18.64 -3.45 -27.03
CA LYS A 547 18.93 -3.26 -28.45
C LYS A 547 19.30 -4.58 -29.12
N ASN A 548 20.33 -5.26 -28.62
CA ASN A 548 20.89 -6.46 -29.27
C ASN A 548 20.54 -7.74 -28.48
N ALA A 549 20.89 -7.80 -27.19
CA ALA A 549 20.71 -8.96 -26.33
C ALA A 549 20.32 -8.52 -24.91
N ILE A 550 19.60 -9.39 -24.19
CA ILE A 550 19.19 -9.13 -22.81
C ILE A 550 20.42 -9.20 -21.89
N ASP A 551 20.58 -8.20 -21.01
CA ASP A 551 21.57 -8.28 -19.94
C ASP A 551 21.17 -9.36 -18.92
N PHE A 552 21.89 -10.49 -18.94
CA PHE A 552 21.79 -11.55 -17.94
C PHE A 552 22.87 -11.45 -16.84
N SER A 553 23.68 -10.39 -16.80
CA SER A 553 24.65 -10.16 -15.72
C SER A 553 23.97 -9.81 -14.39
N GLU A 554 24.77 -9.67 -13.33
CA GLU A 554 24.29 -9.22 -12.01
C GLU A 554 23.71 -7.80 -12.01
N ASN A 555 23.95 -6.98 -13.04
CA ASN A 555 23.38 -5.64 -13.14
C ASN A 555 21.85 -5.70 -13.29
N ASN A 556 21.35 -6.64 -14.08
CA ASN A 556 19.93 -6.93 -14.18
C ASN A 556 19.42 -7.70 -12.94
N LYS A 557 18.90 -6.95 -11.96
CA LYS A 557 18.37 -7.51 -10.70
C LYS A 557 17.09 -8.33 -10.86
N ASN A 558 16.42 -8.29 -12.00
CA ASN A 558 15.20 -9.07 -12.29
C ASN A 558 15.49 -10.53 -12.69
N VAL A 559 16.77 -10.91 -12.86
CA VAL A 559 17.17 -12.29 -13.13
C VAL A 559 17.34 -13.01 -11.78
N ILE A 560 16.46 -13.98 -11.52
CA ILE A 560 16.52 -14.84 -10.33
C ILE A 560 17.57 -15.93 -10.55
N ALA A 561 17.58 -16.57 -11.72
CA ALA A 561 18.56 -17.61 -12.04
C ALA A 561 18.94 -17.57 -13.52
N TYR A 562 20.18 -17.98 -13.82
CA TYR A 562 20.71 -18.09 -15.17
C TYR A 562 21.63 -19.30 -15.29
N GLY A 563 21.68 -19.90 -16.48
CA GLY A 563 22.67 -20.91 -16.85
C GLY A 563 22.83 -21.00 -18.36
N THR A 564 24.01 -21.45 -18.81
CA THR A 564 24.36 -21.68 -20.22
C THR A 564 25.22 -22.93 -20.32
N ILE A 565 25.28 -23.57 -21.49
CA ILE A 565 26.30 -24.58 -21.79
C ILE A 565 27.71 -23.98 -21.65
N THR A 566 28.71 -24.85 -21.44
CA THR A 566 30.11 -24.45 -21.31
C THR A 566 30.73 -24.04 -22.64
N GLY A 567 31.77 -23.21 -22.61
CA GLY A 567 32.53 -22.79 -23.80
C GLY A 567 33.29 -23.91 -24.54
N GLU A 568 33.19 -25.17 -24.09
CA GLU A 568 33.61 -26.34 -24.86
C GLU A 568 32.42 -26.95 -25.63
N GLU A 569 31.27 -27.09 -24.96
CA GLU A 569 30.01 -27.50 -25.61
C GLU A 569 29.59 -26.52 -26.71
N GLU A 570 29.83 -25.21 -26.55
CA GLU A 570 29.62 -24.17 -27.58
C GLU A 570 30.37 -24.43 -28.91
N LYS A 571 31.41 -25.27 -28.90
CA LYS A 571 32.15 -25.67 -30.12
C LYS A 571 31.54 -26.91 -30.77
N GLY A 572 30.85 -27.75 -30.00
CA GLY A 572 30.33 -29.05 -30.41
C GLY A 572 31.39 -30.07 -30.83
N THR A 573 30.94 -31.30 -31.10
CA THR A 573 31.77 -32.42 -31.59
C THR A 573 31.37 -32.92 -32.98
N GLY A 574 30.32 -32.35 -33.60
CA GLY A 574 29.69 -32.93 -34.79
C GLY A 574 28.92 -34.23 -34.53
N GLN A 575 28.71 -34.60 -33.27
CA GLN A 575 27.90 -35.75 -32.82
C GLN A 575 26.85 -35.31 -31.80
N TRP A 576 25.89 -36.17 -31.49
CA TRP A 576 24.91 -35.93 -30.42
C TRP A 576 25.58 -35.98 -29.04
N GLN A 577 25.23 -35.02 -28.19
CA GLN A 577 25.76 -34.82 -26.84
C GLN A 577 24.63 -34.45 -25.88
N GLU A 578 24.57 -35.10 -24.71
CA GLU A 578 23.77 -34.61 -23.59
C GLU A 578 24.44 -33.36 -23.02
N PHE A 579 23.66 -32.33 -22.70
CA PHE A 579 24.11 -31.21 -21.88
C PHE A 579 23.35 -31.18 -20.55
N THR A 580 23.93 -30.54 -19.53
CA THR A 580 23.23 -30.25 -18.27
C THR A 580 23.58 -28.83 -17.81
N ILE A 581 22.65 -27.91 -18.01
CA ILE A 581 22.77 -26.53 -17.56
C ILE A 581 22.22 -26.44 -16.13
N ASP A 582 23.11 -26.28 -15.16
CA ASP A 582 22.73 -25.84 -13.82
C ASP A 582 22.19 -24.41 -13.85
N LEU A 583 20.99 -24.18 -13.28
CA LEU A 583 20.52 -22.83 -13.03
C LEU A 583 21.21 -22.29 -11.77
N LYS A 584 21.98 -21.21 -11.93
CA LYS A 584 22.68 -20.54 -10.84
C LYS A 584 21.76 -19.45 -10.26
N TYR A 585 21.16 -19.74 -9.11
CA TYR A 585 20.20 -18.86 -8.42
C TYR A 585 20.90 -17.73 -7.66
N ARG A 586 20.42 -16.51 -7.83
CA ARG A 586 20.84 -15.33 -7.06
C ARG A 586 20.02 -15.14 -5.78
N ASP A 587 18.84 -15.76 -5.72
CA ASP A 587 17.89 -15.68 -4.61
C ASP A 587 17.07 -16.98 -4.54
N LEU A 588 16.97 -17.61 -3.36
CA LEU A 588 16.21 -18.86 -3.13
C LEU A 588 14.81 -18.63 -2.50
N THR A 589 14.40 -17.36 -2.42
CA THR A 589 13.13 -16.89 -1.83
C THR A 589 12.21 -16.29 -2.88
N ARG A 590 12.75 -15.57 -3.88
CA ARG A 590 12.01 -15.10 -5.05
C ARG A 590 11.55 -16.26 -5.94
N SER A 591 10.41 -16.08 -6.60
CA SER A 591 9.83 -16.99 -7.58
C SER A 591 9.69 -16.29 -8.93
N PRO A 592 9.93 -16.96 -10.07
CA PRO A 592 9.83 -16.34 -11.38
C PRO A 592 8.39 -15.96 -11.74
N LYS A 593 8.29 -15.06 -12.73
CA LYS A 593 7.07 -14.79 -13.50
C LYS A 593 7.21 -15.25 -14.95
N TYR A 594 8.45 -15.35 -15.46
CA TYR A 594 8.73 -15.80 -16.81
C TYR A 594 9.97 -16.72 -16.88
N ILE A 595 9.94 -17.64 -17.85
CA ILE A 595 11.06 -18.47 -18.29
C ILE A 595 11.55 -17.98 -19.66
N ILE A 596 12.87 -17.93 -19.85
CA ILE A 596 13.51 -17.63 -21.13
C ILE A 596 14.48 -18.79 -21.42
N ILE A 597 14.21 -19.61 -22.44
CA ILE A 597 15.17 -20.56 -23.00
C ILE A 597 15.49 -20.12 -24.43
N VAL A 598 16.75 -20.23 -24.84
CA VAL A 598 17.20 -19.93 -26.20
C VAL A 598 18.24 -20.97 -26.64
N ALA A 599 18.12 -21.46 -27.87
CA ALA A 599 19.19 -22.15 -28.60
C ALA A 599 19.49 -21.45 -29.93
N SER A 600 20.77 -21.38 -30.33
CA SER A 600 21.20 -20.77 -31.60
C SER A 600 22.40 -21.49 -32.21
N ALA A 601 22.38 -21.69 -33.53
CA ALA A 601 23.49 -22.26 -34.29
C ALA A 601 24.69 -21.30 -34.49
N SER A 602 24.49 -20.00 -34.23
CA SER A 602 25.57 -19.00 -34.16
C SER A 602 25.32 -18.02 -33.01
N LYS A 603 26.25 -17.97 -32.06
CA LYS A 603 26.16 -17.24 -30.78
C LYS A 603 26.15 -15.71 -30.92
N TYR A 604 26.63 -15.20 -32.05
CA TYR A 604 26.61 -13.77 -32.41
C TYR A 604 25.76 -13.49 -33.67
N GLY A 605 24.75 -14.35 -33.94
CA GLY A 605 23.84 -14.21 -35.08
C GLY A 605 22.92 -12.99 -35.01
N ASP A 606 22.64 -12.51 -33.79
CA ASP A 606 22.02 -11.21 -33.47
C ASP A 606 22.89 -10.02 -33.92
N TYR A 607 24.21 -10.15 -33.82
CA TYR A 607 25.20 -9.24 -34.44
C TYR A 607 25.53 -9.63 -35.89
N PHE A 608 24.69 -10.43 -36.55
CA PHE A 608 24.82 -10.86 -37.94
C PHE A 608 26.18 -11.51 -38.26
N THR A 609 26.77 -12.17 -37.27
CA THR A 609 28.14 -12.70 -37.29
C THR A 609 28.14 -14.22 -37.06
N GLY A 610 28.87 -14.95 -37.89
CA GLY A 610 28.93 -16.42 -37.83
C GLY A 610 29.29 -17.07 -39.17
N SER A 611 29.09 -18.38 -39.28
CA SER A 611 29.33 -19.19 -40.49
C SER A 611 28.02 -19.67 -41.12
N LYS A 612 28.00 -19.73 -42.46
CA LYS A 612 26.94 -20.39 -43.25
C LYS A 612 26.96 -21.91 -43.15
N SER A 613 28.05 -22.48 -42.63
CA SER A 613 28.22 -23.92 -42.48
C SER A 613 27.77 -24.43 -41.11
N SER A 614 27.37 -23.53 -40.20
CA SER A 614 26.92 -23.86 -38.85
C SER A 614 25.49 -24.39 -38.86
N VAL A 615 25.34 -25.67 -38.52
CA VAL A 615 24.03 -26.31 -38.32
C VAL A 615 23.99 -26.98 -36.96
N MET A 616 22.99 -26.63 -36.16
CA MET A 616 22.72 -27.21 -34.86
C MET A 616 21.40 -27.97 -34.89
N TYR A 617 21.33 -29.10 -34.19
CA TYR A 617 20.11 -29.85 -33.90
C TYR A 617 19.93 -29.86 -32.38
N VAL A 618 18.71 -29.70 -31.90
CA VAL A 618 18.36 -29.81 -30.47
C VAL A 618 17.13 -30.69 -30.28
N ASP A 619 17.15 -31.48 -29.20
CA ASP A 619 16.20 -32.58 -28.94
C ASP A 619 16.08 -32.83 -27.41
N ASP A 620 15.00 -33.44 -26.96
CA ASP A 620 14.80 -33.95 -25.57
C ASP A 620 15.04 -32.93 -24.41
N PHE A 621 14.70 -31.65 -24.59
CA PHE A 621 14.85 -30.63 -23.53
C PHE A 621 13.90 -30.89 -22.35
N SER A 622 14.44 -30.88 -21.12
CA SER A 622 13.69 -31.18 -19.90
C SER A 622 14.14 -30.34 -18.69
N LEU A 623 13.16 -29.88 -17.90
CA LEU A 623 13.39 -29.14 -16.66
C LEU A 623 13.47 -30.10 -15.47
N ILE A 624 14.55 -30.00 -14.69
CA ILE A 624 14.83 -30.88 -13.55
C ILE A 624 14.58 -30.13 -12.24
N TYR A 625 13.82 -30.74 -11.34
CA TYR A 625 13.42 -30.17 -10.05
C TYR A 625 14.11 -30.90 -8.87
N GLY A 626 15.44 -30.79 -8.82
CA GLY A 626 16.27 -31.38 -7.76
C GLY A 626 16.13 -30.64 -6.41
N SER A 627 16.58 -31.27 -5.32
CA SER A 627 16.54 -30.64 -3.99
C SER A 627 17.66 -29.63 -3.74
N GLU A 628 18.74 -29.65 -4.54
CA GLU A 628 19.95 -28.86 -4.31
C GLU A 628 20.10 -27.72 -5.36
N PRO A 629 19.41 -26.57 -5.16
CA PRO A 629 19.61 -25.41 -6.01
C PRO A 629 21.00 -24.82 -5.78
N ILE A 630 21.71 -24.49 -6.86
CA ILE A 630 23.07 -23.97 -6.78
C ILE A 630 23.03 -22.44 -6.77
N MET A 631 23.62 -21.83 -5.76
CA MET A 631 23.81 -20.38 -5.73
C MET A 631 24.77 -19.93 -6.84
N GLY A 632 24.40 -18.85 -7.52
CA GLY A 632 25.35 -18.03 -8.26
C GLY A 632 26.33 -17.32 -7.33
N LYS A 633 27.32 -16.68 -7.94
CA LYS A 633 28.09 -15.63 -7.28
C LYS A 633 27.41 -14.28 -7.52
#